data_AF-A0A1Y4DV19-F1
#
_entry.id   AF-A0A1Y4DV19-F1
#
_cell.length_a   1.000
_cell.length_b   1.000
_cell.length_c   1.000
_cell.angle_alpha   90.00
_cell.angle_beta   90.00
_cell.angle_gamma   90.00
#
_symmetry.space_group_name_H-M   'P 1'
#
loop_
_entity.id
_entity.type
_entity.pdbx_description
1 polymer ?
#
loop_
_entity_poly.entity_id
_entity_poly.type
_entity_poly.pdbx_seq_one_letter_code
_entity_poly.pdbx_strand_id
1 'polypeptide(L)'
;MQLEEESFDLSASDQYADLLLWLTSPDERVQIDESDFEVDETLDGNNRAKAERYSDFISAFLKRRKDKLSESRALTAEKREESIKEFIEYLRQESE
;
A
#
# COMPACT_ATOMS: atom_id res chain seq x y z
N MET A 1 13.08 -6.28 3.87
CA MET A 1 13.11 -5.75 5.24
C MET A 1 12.22 -6.65 6.06
N GLN A 2 12.81 -7.44 6.96
CA GLN A 2 12.07 -8.07 8.06
C GLN A 2 12.20 -7.09 9.21
N LEU A 3 11.07 -6.55 9.68
CA LEU A 3 11.04 -5.69 10.86
C LEU A 3 10.75 -6.60 12.04
N GLU A 4 11.79 -6.95 12.81
CA GLU A 4 11.63 -7.55 14.13
C GLU A 4 11.23 -6.42 15.09
N GLU A 5 9.99 -6.43 15.58
CA GLU A 5 9.47 -5.56 16.66
C GLU A 5 9.96 -4.10 16.65
N GLU A 6 9.90 -3.41 15.50
CA GLU A 6 10.22 -1.98 15.45
C GLU A 6 9.02 -1.15 15.92
N SER A 7 9.09 -0.63 17.15
CA SER A 7 8.20 0.46 17.56
C SER A 7 8.68 1.76 16.91
N PHE A 8 7.84 2.40 16.10
CA PHE A 8 8.16 3.69 15.49
C PHE A 8 7.75 4.84 16.42
N ASP A 9 8.70 5.71 16.76
CA ASP A 9 8.41 7.00 17.38
C ASP A 9 7.92 8.00 16.31
N LEU A 10 6.61 8.20 16.24
CA LEU A 10 5.99 9.12 15.29
C LEU A 10 6.30 10.60 15.56
N SER A 11 6.85 10.93 16.73
CA SER A 11 7.32 12.28 17.04
C SER A 11 8.72 12.56 16.46
N ALA A 12 9.48 11.50 16.15
CA ALA A 12 10.75 11.59 15.46
C ALA A 12 10.54 11.57 13.94
N SER A 13 10.94 12.66 13.27
CA SER A 13 10.72 12.84 11.83
C SER A 13 11.29 11.69 10.97
N ASP A 14 12.47 11.18 11.33
CA ASP A 14 13.13 10.13 10.56
C ASP A 14 12.39 8.80 10.70
N GLN A 15 11.99 8.42 11.91
CA GLN A 15 11.21 7.19 12.14
C GLN A 15 9.81 7.26 11.54
N TYR A 16 9.18 8.44 11.56
CA TYR A 16 7.92 8.64 10.85
C TYR A 16 8.09 8.46 9.34
N ALA A 17 9.18 8.97 8.75
CA ALA A 17 9.48 8.77 7.35
C ALA A 17 9.73 7.29 7.03
N ASP A 18 10.48 6.58 7.89
CA ASP A 18 10.75 5.15 7.73
C ASP A 18 9.46 4.32 7.78
N LEU A 19 8.54 4.62 8.71
CA LEU A 19 7.22 4.00 8.76
C LEU A 19 6.46 4.20 7.43
N LEU A 20 6.45 5.44 6.90
CA LEU A 20 5.76 5.75 5.65
C LEU A 20 6.39 5.02 4.46
N LEU A 21 7.72 4.96 4.39
CA LEU A 21 8.43 4.22 3.34
C LEU A 21 8.15 2.73 3.42
N TRP A 22 8.07 2.17 4.63
CA TRP A 22 7.72 0.77 4.83
C TRP A 22 6.28 0.49 4.39
N LEU A 23 5.31 1.27 4.88
CA LEU A 23 3.88 1.16 4.51
C LEU A 23 3.67 1.25 3.00
N THR A 24 4.35 2.20 2.35
CA THR A 24 4.17 2.48 0.92
C THR A 24 5.09 1.68 0.01
N SER A 25 5.91 0.77 0.56
CA SER A 25 6.86 -0.02 -0.22
C SER A 25 6.16 -0.80 -1.33
N PRO A 26 6.63 -0.73 -2.59
CA PRO A 26 6.09 -1.54 -3.68
C PRO A 26 6.62 -2.99 -3.65
N ASP A 27 7.51 -3.34 -2.72
CA ASP A 27 8.04 -4.70 -2.62
C ASP A 27 6.99 -5.65 -2.05
N GLU A 28 6.56 -6.63 -2.84
CA GLU A 28 5.58 -7.65 -2.46
C GLU A 28 6.04 -8.54 -1.30
N ARG A 29 7.36 -8.60 -1.06
CA ARG A 29 7.93 -9.33 0.09
C ARG A 29 7.67 -8.63 1.41
N VAL A 30 7.31 -7.34 1.38
CA VAL A 30 6.87 -6.59 2.55
C VAL A 30 5.40 -6.95 2.82
N GLN A 31 5.23 -7.88 3.75
CA GLN A 31 3.93 -8.27 4.28
C GLN A 31 3.64 -7.39 5.49
N ILE A 32 2.53 -6.68 5.41
CA ILE A 32 2.00 -5.82 6.45
C ILE A 32 0.56 -6.24 6.63
N ASP A 33 0.20 -6.62 7.86
CA ASP A 33 -1.14 -7.05 8.19
C ASP A 33 -1.91 -5.92 8.88
N GLU A 34 -3.25 -5.96 8.79
CA GLU A 34 -4.10 -4.98 9.47
C GLU A 34 -3.98 -5.12 11.00
N SER A 35 -3.66 -6.33 11.48
CA SER A 35 -3.40 -6.61 12.91
C SER A 35 -2.13 -5.93 13.45
N ASP A 36 -1.21 -5.48 12.58
CA ASP A 36 -0.04 -4.70 13.01
C ASP A 36 -0.44 -3.29 13.53
N PHE A 37 -1.69 -2.88 13.31
CA PHE A 37 -2.21 -1.55 13.68
C PHE A 37 -3.40 -1.62 14.64
N GLU A 38 -3.45 -2.63 15.50
CA GLU A 38 -4.44 -2.72 16.57
C GLU A 38 -4.32 -1.54 17.54
N VAL A 39 -5.47 -0.96 17.90
CA VAL A 39 -5.54 0.17 18.82
C VAL A 39 -5.37 -0.34 20.24
N ASP A 40 -4.36 0.18 20.95
CA ASP A 40 -4.11 -0.11 22.36
C ASP A 40 -5.37 0.15 23.21
N GLU A 41 -5.82 -0.88 23.93
CA GLU A 41 -7.01 -0.84 24.79
C GLU A 41 -6.89 0.15 25.95
N THR A 42 -5.67 0.52 26.34
CA THR A 42 -5.40 1.48 27.41
C THR A 42 -5.63 2.93 26.99
N LEU A 43 -5.75 3.22 25.69
CA LEU A 43 -6.05 4.56 25.19
C LEU A 43 -7.51 4.94 25.48
N ASP A 44 -7.72 6.18 25.89
CA ASP A 44 -9.02 6.74 26.19
C ASP A 44 -9.31 8.05 25.43
N GLY A 45 -10.58 8.44 25.47
CA GLY A 45 -11.07 9.72 24.96
C GLY A 45 -10.61 10.07 23.55
N ASN A 46 -10.00 11.25 23.41
CA ASN A 46 -9.56 11.77 22.12
C ASN A 46 -8.36 11.02 21.54
N ASN A 47 -7.49 10.45 22.38
CA ASN A 47 -6.33 9.69 21.92
C ASN A 47 -6.77 8.38 21.29
N ARG A 48 -7.73 7.68 21.92
CA ARG A 48 -8.35 6.49 21.35
C ARG A 48 -9.03 6.80 20.02
N ALA A 49 -9.90 7.82 19.97
CA ALA A 49 -10.60 8.19 18.75
C ALA A 49 -9.65 8.57 17.60
N LYS A 50 -8.50 9.17 17.92
CA LYS A 50 -7.46 9.48 16.94
C LYS A 50 -6.76 8.21 16.46
N ALA A 51 -6.39 7.30 17.36
CA ALA A 51 -5.78 6.01 17.02
C ALA A 51 -6.71 5.15 16.14
N GLU A 52 -8.00 5.07 16.47
CA GLU A 52 -9.01 4.37 15.67
C GLU A 52 -9.08 4.92 14.24
N ARG A 53 -9.09 6.25 14.06
CA ARG A 53 -9.07 6.86 12.71
C ARG A 53 -7.81 6.51 11.92
N TYR A 54 -6.64 6.45 12.56
CA TYR A 54 -5.41 6.07 11.88
C TYR A 54 -5.40 4.59 11.53
N SER A 55 -5.86 3.72 12.45
CA SER A 55 -6.00 2.29 12.20
C SER A 55 -6.92 2.04 11.00
N ASP A 56 -8.12 2.65 10.98
CA ASP A 56 -9.06 2.57 9.86
C ASP A 56 -8.43 3.03 8.53
N PHE A 57 -7.71 4.15 8.55
CA PHE A 57 -7.04 4.68 7.37
C PHE A 57 -5.96 3.74 6.85
N ILE A 58 -5.10 3.23 7.73
CA ILE A 58 -3.99 2.34 7.37
C ILE A 58 -4.53 1.02 6.83
N SER A 59 -5.52 0.41 7.48
CA SER A 59 -6.15 -0.82 7.01
C SER A 59 -6.78 -0.64 5.62
N ALA A 60 -7.52 0.46 5.41
CA ALA A 60 -8.07 0.78 4.08
C ALA A 60 -6.97 0.98 3.03
N PHE A 61 -5.85 1.59 3.39
CA PHE A 61 -4.69 1.76 2.51
C PHE A 61 -4.03 0.42 2.17
N LEU A 62 -3.76 -0.44 3.16
CA LEU A 62 -3.11 -1.74 2.97
C LEU A 62 -3.93 -2.65 2.05
N LYS A 63 -5.26 -2.64 2.19
CA LYS A 63 -6.16 -3.35 1.28
C LYS A 63 -5.99 -2.87 -0.16
N ARG A 64 -6.01 -1.55 -0.39
CA ARG A 64 -5.80 -0.98 -1.74
C ARG A 64 -4.41 -1.28 -2.29
N ARG A 65 -3.38 -1.25 -1.44
CA ARG A 65 -2.00 -1.62 -1.81
C ARG A 65 -1.96 -3.06 -2.31
N LYS A 66 -2.56 -4.00 -1.58
CA LYS A 66 -2.63 -5.42 -1.95
C LYS A 66 -3.33 -5.61 -3.30
N ASP A 67 -4.46 -4.93 -3.52
CA ASP A 67 -5.18 -4.98 -4.79
C ASP A 67 -4.29 -4.45 -5.94
N LYS A 68 -3.62 -3.30 -5.74
CA LYS A 68 -2.73 -2.70 -6.75
C LYS A 68 -1.51 -3.55 -7.08
N LEU A 69 -0.90 -4.17 -6.07
CA LEU A 69 0.20 -5.12 -6.29
C LEU A 69 -0.28 -6.33 -7.09
N SER A 70 -1.46 -6.87 -6.77
CA SER A 70 -2.06 -7.99 -7.51
C SER A 70 -2.37 -7.65 -8.97
N GLU A 71 -2.90 -6.45 -9.25
CA GLU A 71 -3.11 -5.92 -10.61
C GLU A 71 -1.78 -5.80 -11.37
N SER A 72 -0.74 -5.28 -10.71
CA SER A 72 0.59 -5.10 -11.31
C SER A 72 1.22 -6.43 -11.74
N ARG A 73 1.01 -7.48 -10.95
CA ARG A 73 1.46 -8.85 -11.22
C ARG A 73 0.66 -9.50 -12.36
N ALA A 74 -0.62 -9.17 -12.50
CA ALA A 74 -1.46 -9.67 -13.58
C ALA A 74 -1.09 -9.08 -14.95
N LEU A 75 -0.44 -7.91 -14.98
CA LEU A 75 0.09 -7.26 -16.18
C LEU A 75 1.52 -7.75 -16.47
N THR A 76 1.64 -9.00 -16.94
CA THR A 76 2.91 -9.54 -17.45
C THR A 76 3.44 -8.69 -18.61
N ALA A 77 4.75 -8.79 -18.87
CA ALA A 77 5.35 -8.11 -20.02
C ALA A 77 4.62 -8.47 -21.33
N GLU A 78 4.23 -9.74 -21.52
CA GLU A 78 3.45 -10.16 -22.69
C GLU A 78 2.08 -9.49 -22.75
N LYS A 79 1.33 -9.42 -21.65
CA LYS A 79 0.01 -8.74 -21.65
C LYS A 79 0.11 -7.26 -21.93
N ARG A 80 1.17 -6.61 -21.43
CA ARG A 80 1.45 -5.20 -21.74
C ARG A 80 1.76 -5.02 -23.22
N GLU A 81 2.56 -5.92 -23.78
CA GLU A 81 2.89 -5.88 -25.21
C GLU A 81 1.66 -6.13 -26.08
N GLU A 82 0.80 -7.07 -25.71
CA GLU A 82 -0.47 -7.37 -26.39
C GLU A 82 -1.41 -6.16 -26.37
N SER A 83 -1.63 -5.54 -25.21
CA SER A 83 -2.47 -4.33 -25.11
C SER A 83 -1.90 -3.15 -25.91
N ILE A 84 -0.58 -3.00 -25.99
CA ILE A 84 0.05 -1.97 -26.83
C ILE A 84 -0.19 -2.26 -28.32
N LYS A 85 -0.06 -3.51 -28.75
CA LYS A 85 -0.33 -3.91 -30.15
C LYS A 85 -1.78 -3.67 -30.52
N GLU A 86 -2.73 -4.08 -29.68
CA GLU A 86 -4.16 -3.82 -29.88
C GLU A 86 -4.46 -2.33 -30.00
N PHE A 87 -3.86 -1.51 -29.13
CA PHE A 87 -4.05 -0.06 -29.18
C PHE A 87 -3.46 0.58 -30.45
N ILE A 88 -2.30 0.12 -30.92
CA ILE A 88 -1.70 0.58 -32.19
C ILE A 88 -2.61 0.23 -33.37
N GLU A 89 -3.18 -0.99 -33.40
CA GLU A 89 -4.10 -1.41 -34.46
C GLU A 89 -5.41 -0.61 -34.42
N TYR A 90 -5.96 -0.34 -33.24
CA TYR A 90 -7.12 0.55 -33.08
C TYR A 90 -6.86 1.95 -33.68
N LEU A 91 -5.73 2.56 -33.34
CA LEU A 91 -5.38 3.90 -33.85
C LEU A 91 -5.22 3.93 -35.38
N ARG A 92 -4.74 2.84 -35.99
CA ARG A 92 -4.63 2.74 -37.45
C ARG A 92 -6.00 2.69 -38.13
N GLN A 93 -6.97 2.03 -37.50
CA GLN A 93 -8.33 1.92 -38.02
C GLN A 93 -9.11 3.24 -37.95
N GLU A 94 -8.81 4.12 -36.99
CA GLU A 94 -9.43 5.47 -36.93
C GLU A 94 -8.82 6.49 -37.91
N SER A 95 -7.68 6.15 -38.53
CA SER A 95 -7.00 7.01 -39.50
C SER A 95 -7.36 6.76 -40.97
N GLU A 96 -8.34 5.89 -41.24
CA GLU A 96 -8.99 5.66 -42.54
C GLU A 96 -10.40 6.28 -42.59
#